data_AF-I1N521-F1
#
_entry.id   AF-I1N521-F1
#
_cell.length_a   1.000
_cell.length_b   1.000
_cell.length_c   1.000
_cell.angle_alpha   90.00
_cell.angle_beta   90.00
_cell.angle_gamma   90.00
#
_symmetry.space_group_name_H-M   'P 1'
#
loop_
_entity.id
_entity.type
_entity.pdbx_description
1 polymer ?
#
loop_
_entity_poly.entity_id
_entity_poly.type
_entity_poly.pdbx_seq_one_letter_code
_entity_poly.pdbx_strand_id
1 'polypeptide(L)'
;MASSLGRRRTHAPKSSSTLNDDVSCEECGGGHSPSKLLLCDKCDRGYHLFCLRPILPSVPKGSWFCPSCSNHKPKCFPLVQTKIIDFFRIQRSPEALANQDTRKKRKRGGGLVVSKKKRKLLAFVPSEDPKRRLEQMASLATALIATETEFSNELTYMPAMAPRSANRPALERGGMQVLSKEDTETLNLCKSMMERGEWPPLMVVFDPLEGFTVEADRSIKDLTIITEYVGDVDFLKNRENDDGDSIMTLLSASDPSRTLVICPDKRSNIARFINGINNHTPEGKKKQNLKCVRFDVGGECRVLLIANRDITKGERLYYDYNGDEHEYPTEHFV
;
A
#
# COMPACT_ATOMS: atom_id res chain seq x y z
N MET A 1 -16.77 62.88 -10.64
CA MET A 1 -17.68 62.51 -9.53
C MET A 1 -17.45 61.06 -9.18
N ALA A 2 -17.12 60.83 -7.91
CA ALA A 2 -17.13 59.60 -7.09
C ALA A 2 -17.04 58.20 -7.73
N SER A 3 -16.37 57.19 -7.18
CA SER A 3 -15.38 57.02 -6.10
C SER A 3 -15.03 55.53 -6.11
N SER A 4 -13.74 55.21 -6.04
CA SER A 4 -13.17 53.87 -5.90
C SER A 4 -13.55 53.20 -4.58
N LEU A 5 -14.14 52.00 -4.61
CA LEU A 5 -14.34 51.16 -3.43
C LEU A 5 -13.10 50.28 -3.19
N GLY A 6 -12.23 50.77 -2.30
CA GLY A 6 -11.07 50.04 -1.80
C GLY A 6 -11.47 48.89 -0.87
N ARG A 7 -10.92 47.70 -1.14
CA ARG A 7 -10.99 46.55 -0.25
C ARG A 7 -10.01 46.74 0.91
N ARG A 8 -10.54 46.97 2.11
CA ARG A 8 -9.79 47.08 3.37
C ARG A 8 -9.06 45.77 3.67
N ARG A 9 -7.75 45.86 3.90
CA ARG A 9 -6.95 44.83 4.56
C ARG A 9 -7.42 44.71 6.02
N THR A 10 -8.05 43.61 6.37
CA THR A 10 -8.30 43.25 7.77
C THR A 10 -7.01 42.69 8.35
N HIS A 11 -6.44 43.42 9.31
CA HIS A 11 -5.34 42.96 10.15
C HIS A 11 -5.77 41.69 10.90
N ALA A 12 -5.04 40.59 10.67
CA ALA A 12 -5.09 39.42 11.55
C ALA A 12 -4.54 39.82 12.93
N PRO A 13 -5.11 39.30 14.03
CA PRO A 13 -4.61 39.58 15.36
C PRO A 13 -3.20 38.97 15.48
N LYS A 14 -2.27 39.76 16.03
CA LYS A 14 -0.94 39.30 16.41
C LYS A 14 -1.10 38.13 17.37
N SER A 15 -0.81 36.92 16.92
CA SER A 15 -0.65 35.76 17.79
C SER A 15 0.48 36.06 18.76
N SER A 16 0.13 36.05 20.04
CA SER A 16 1.02 36.20 21.19
C SER A 16 2.24 35.29 21.06
N SER A 17 3.39 35.93 20.90
CA SER A 17 4.73 35.37 21.00
C SER A 17 5.10 35.13 22.47
N THR A 18 4.60 34.03 23.04
CA THR A 18 5.13 33.41 24.27
C THR A 18 4.48 32.04 24.39
N LEU A 19 5.19 30.92 24.17
CA LEU A 19 4.93 29.56 24.70
C LEU A 19 5.92 28.54 24.07
N ASN A 20 6.87 28.07 24.91
CA ASN A 20 7.61 26.80 24.86
C ASN A 20 8.83 26.60 23.91
N ASP A 21 9.96 27.23 24.22
CA ASP A 21 11.30 26.87 23.68
C ASP A 21 11.96 25.64 24.38
N ASP A 22 11.22 24.83 25.15
CA ASP A 22 11.82 23.79 26.03
C ASP A 22 11.22 22.37 25.86
N VAL A 23 10.37 22.15 24.85
CA VAL A 23 9.83 20.80 24.62
C VAL A 23 10.87 19.95 23.88
N SER A 24 11.43 19.00 24.61
CA SER A 24 12.33 17.98 24.08
C SER A 24 11.56 16.72 23.70
N CYS A 25 12.08 15.98 22.72
CA CYS A 25 11.54 14.67 22.40
C CYS A 25 11.89 13.66 23.50
N GLU A 26 10.90 12.92 24.01
CA GLU A 26 11.09 11.92 25.06
C GLU A 26 11.94 10.71 24.63
N GLU A 27 12.03 10.42 23.33
CA GLU A 27 12.77 9.26 22.80
C GLU A 27 14.25 9.58 22.57
N CYS A 28 14.57 10.76 22.02
CA CYS A 28 15.96 11.15 21.70
C CYS A 28 16.55 12.20 22.65
N GLY A 29 15.74 12.81 23.51
CA GLY A 29 16.13 13.90 24.42
C GLY A 29 16.39 15.25 23.75
N GLY A 30 16.24 15.35 22.41
CA GLY A 30 16.56 16.56 21.66
C GLY A 30 15.34 17.44 21.35
N GLY A 31 15.54 18.76 21.30
CA GLY A 31 14.56 19.74 20.80
C GLY A 31 14.76 20.16 19.34
N HIS A 32 15.57 19.41 18.58
CA HIS A 32 15.79 19.69 17.16
C HIS A 32 14.50 19.48 16.34
N SER A 33 14.42 19.98 15.11
CA SER A 33 13.26 19.74 14.22
C SER A 33 11.88 20.01 14.86
N PRO A 34 11.62 21.20 15.43
CA PRO A 34 10.37 21.50 16.16
C PRO A 34 9.12 21.36 15.27
N SER A 35 9.24 21.55 13.96
CA SER A 35 8.15 21.34 12.99
C SER A 35 7.73 19.87 12.82
N LYS A 36 8.59 18.92 13.22
CA LYS A 36 8.34 17.48 13.21
C LYS A 36 8.14 16.93 14.63
N LEU A 37 7.94 17.80 15.62
CA LEU A 37 7.68 17.41 17.00
C LEU A 37 6.17 17.44 17.25
N LEU A 38 5.63 16.31 17.69
CA LEU A 38 4.23 16.09 18.01
C LEU A 38 4.04 16.04 19.52
N LEU A 39 2.98 16.66 20.02
CA LEU A 39 2.61 16.62 21.44
C LEU A 39 1.51 15.58 21.66
N CYS A 40 1.60 14.84 22.76
CA CYS A 40 0.54 13.95 23.20
C CYS A 40 -0.64 14.73 23.80
N ASP A 41 -1.85 14.55 23.29
CA ASP A 41 -3.05 15.25 23.78
C ASP A 41 -3.48 14.89 25.20
N LYS A 42 -2.82 13.90 25.83
CA LYS A 42 -3.09 13.47 27.21
C LYS A 42 -2.03 13.91 28.23
N CYS A 43 -0.76 13.97 27.83
CA CYS A 43 0.34 14.24 28.77
C CYS A 43 1.29 15.34 28.31
N ASP A 44 1.02 15.99 27.18
CA ASP A 44 1.78 17.09 26.57
C ASP A 44 3.26 16.80 26.29
N ARG A 45 3.70 15.54 26.42
CA ARG A 45 5.06 15.12 26.09
C ARG A 45 5.31 15.19 24.59
N GLY A 46 6.51 15.64 24.23
CA GLY A 46 6.96 15.79 22.85
C GLY A 46 7.59 14.54 22.28
N TYR A 47 7.29 14.25 21.02
CA TYR A 47 7.85 13.14 20.27
C TYR A 47 8.12 13.57 18.83
N HIS A 48 9.33 13.38 18.31
CA HIS A 48 9.53 13.53 16.88
C HIS A 48 8.77 12.46 16.12
N LEU A 49 8.14 12.82 15.01
CA LEU A 49 7.43 11.89 14.12
C LEU A 49 8.33 10.70 13.72
N PHE A 50 9.61 10.96 13.48
CA PHE A 50 10.63 9.96 13.12
C PHE A 50 11.28 9.23 14.32
N CYS A 51 11.08 9.70 15.54
CA CYS A 51 11.52 9.00 16.75
C CYS A 51 10.48 7.99 17.23
N LEU A 52 9.21 8.18 16.86
CA LEU A 52 8.15 7.22 17.16
C LEU A 52 8.40 5.87 16.48
N ARG A 53 7.90 4.81 17.12
CA ARG A 53 7.92 3.44 16.60
C ARG A 53 6.51 2.84 16.76
N PRO A 54 5.80 2.53 15.67
CA PRO A 54 6.17 2.78 14.27
C PRO A 54 6.35 4.27 13.95
N ILE A 55 7.17 4.58 12.92
CA ILE A 55 7.40 5.96 12.49
C ILE A 55 6.09 6.57 11.97
N LEU A 56 5.82 7.81 12.34
CA LEU A 56 4.76 8.60 11.73
C LEU A 56 5.34 9.41 10.56
N PRO A 57 4.77 9.36 9.36
CA PRO A 57 5.25 10.14 8.22
C PRO A 57 4.74 11.58 8.25
N SER A 58 3.62 11.82 8.93
CA SER A 58 2.93 13.10 9.00
C SER A 58 2.27 13.26 10.38
N VAL A 59 1.83 14.48 10.70
CA VAL A 59 1.02 14.72 11.91
C VAL A 59 -0.38 14.14 11.66
N PRO A 60 -0.88 13.21 12.52
CA PRO A 60 -2.21 12.64 12.35
C PRO A 60 -3.32 13.68 12.43
N LYS A 61 -4.37 13.54 11.61
CA LYS A 61 -5.60 14.30 11.78
C LYS A 61 -6.33 13.89 13.06
N GLY A 62 -6.61 14.87 13.92
CA GLY A 62 -7.35 14.66 15.16
C GLY A 62 -6.43 14.38 16.34
N SER A 63 -6.96 13.66 17.35
CA SER A 63 -6.20 13.46 18.59
C SER A 63 -5.15 12.38 18.49
N TRP A 64 -3.96 12.64 19.01
CA TRP A 64 -2.86 11.69 19.10
C TRP A 64 -2.39 11.48 20.54
N PHE A 65 -2.14 10.22 20.88
CA PHE A 65 -1.66 9.81 22.20
C PHE A 65 -0.33 9.06 22.07
N CYS A 66 0.64 9.42 22.90
CA CYS A 66 1.93 8.76 22.92
C CYS A 66 1.84 7.27 23.32
N PRO A 67 2.88 6.47 23.05
CA PRO A 67 2.90 5.04 23.40
C PRO A 67 2.59 4.75 24.87
N SER A 68 2.95 5.64 25.80
CA SER A 68 2.63 5.48 27.23
C SER A 68 1.16 5.77 27.56
N CYS A 69 0.49 6.57 26.73
CA CYS A 69 -0.91 6.96 26.92
C CYS A 69 -1.88 6.08 26.11
N SER A 70 -1.41 5.51 25.01
CA SER A 70 -2.15 4.65 24.08
C SER A 70 -2.10 3.18 24.53
N ASN A 71 -3.25 2.58 24.85
CA ASN A 71 -3.36 1.17 25.24
C ASN A 71 -3.77 0.26 24.05
N HIS A 72 -3.50 0.69 22.81
CA HIS A 72 -4.04 0.03 21.62
C HIS A 72 -3.14 -1.12 21.15
N LYS A 73 -3.26 -2.30 21.78
CA LYS A 73 -2.91 -3.55 21.08
C LYS A 73 -4.02 -3.89 20.09
N PRO A 74 -3.73 -4.13 18.80
CA PRO A 74 -4.72 -4.58 17.84
C PRO A 74 -5.44 -5.83 18.37
N LYS A 75 -6.78 -5.81 18.41
CA LYS A 75 -7.54 -7.03 18.69
C LYS A 75 -7.45 -7.93 17.47
N CYS A 76 -6.97 -9.17 17.63
CA CYS A 76 -6.90 -10.12 16.53
C CYS A 76 -8.28 -10.38 15.91
N PHE A 77 -8.34 -10.47 14.59
CA PHE A 77 -9.55 -10.89 13.90
C PHE A 77 -9.89 -12.33 14.28
N PRO A 78 -11.17 -12.67 14.57
CA PRO A 78 -11.54 -14.03 14.88
C PRO A 78 -11.21 -14.98 13.72
N LEU A 79 -10.48 -16.06 14.01
CA LEU A 79 -10.20 -17.15 13.06
C LEU A 79 -11.45 -18.04 12.87
N VAL A 80 -12.56 -17.43 12.48
CA VAL A 80 -13.83 -18.10 12.18
C VAL A 80 -14.06 -18.02 10.68
N GLN A 81 -14.12 -19.18 10.04
CA GLN A 81 -14.18 -19.28 8.57
C GLN A 81 -15.32 -18.47 7.94
N THR A 82 -16.53 -18.49 8.53
CA THR A 82 -17.66 -17.70 8.03
C THR A 82 -17.37 -16.20 8.08
N LYS A 83 -16.86 -15.70 9.22
CA LYS A 83 -16.47 -14.29 9.36
C LYS A 83 -15.43 -13.86 8.34
N ILE A 84 -14.45 -14.72 8.03
CA ILE A 84 -13.42 -14.45 7.02
C ILE A 84 -14.05 -14.39 5.61
N ILE A 85 -14.89 -15.36 5.26
CA ILE A 85 -15.59 -15.40 3.97
C ILE A 85 -16.47 -14.18 3.78
N ASP A 86 -17.23 -13.81 4.81
CA ASP A 86 -18.15 -12.67 4.77
C ASP A 86 -17.37 -11.36 4.67
N PHE A 87 -16.26 -11.23 5.43
CA PHE A 87 -15.39 -10.04 5.40
C PHE A 87 -14.78 -9.80 4.01
N PHE A 88 -14.28 -10.86 3.37
CA PHE A 88 -13.64 -10.77 2.05
C PHE A 88 -14.59 -11.02 0.87
N ARG A 89 -15.88 -11.28 1.13
CA ARG A 89 -16.91 -11.62 0.13
C ARG A 89 -16.49 -12.78 -0.79
N ILE A 90 -15.89 -13.82 -0.21
CA ILE A 90 -15.35 -14.97 -0.97
C ILE A 90 -16.48 -15.72 -1.67
N GLN A 91 -16.38 -15.86 -2.99
CA GLN A 91 -17.31 -16.62 -3.80
C GLN A 91 -16.94 -18.10 -3.74
N ARG A 92 -17.73 -18.91 -3.03
CA ARG A 92 -17.58 -20.36 -3.05
C ARG A 92 -18.37 -20.93 -4.23
N SER A 93 -17.69 -21.52 -5.21
CA SER A 93 -18.37 -22.44 -6.12
C SER A 93 -18.59 -23.78 -5.40
N PRO A 94 -19.77 -24.41 -5.54
CA PRO A 94 -20.03 -25.75 -5.01
C PRO A 94 -19.10 -26.86 -5.54
N GLU A 95 -18.34 -26.58 -6.60
CA GLU A 95 -17.65 -27.60 -7.41
C GLU A 95 -16.21 -27.90 -6.97
N ALA A 96 -15.63 -27.11 -6.05
CA ALA A 96 -14.22 -27.24 -5.65
C ALA A 96 -13.90 -28.52 -4.83
N LEU A 97 -14.91 -29.31 -4.43
CA LEU A 97 -14.74 -30.58 -3.72
C LEU A 97 -14.72 -31.81 -4.64
N ALA A 98 -14.93 -31.66 -5.97
CA ALA A 98 -15.23 -32.79 -6.84
C ALA A 98 -14.13 -33.19 -7.86
N ASN A 99 -13.01 -32.47 -7.98
CA ASN A 99 -12.00 -32.77 -9.01
C ASN A 99 -10.55 -32.74 -8.48
N GLN A 100 -10.16 -33.76 -7.71
CA GLN A 100 -8.74 -34.14 -7.51
C GLN A 100 -8.46 -35.51 -8.12
N ASP A 101 -8.84 -35.72 -9.38
CA ASP A 101 -8.46 -36.94 -10.10
C ASP A 101 -8.29 -36.71 -11.60
N THR A 102 -7.26 -35.95 -11.99
CA THR A 102 -6.73 -36.02 -13.36
C THR A 102 -5.20 -36.13 -13.37
N ARG A 103 -4.79 -37.40 -13.34
CA ARG A 103 -3.56 -38.00 -13.86
C ARG A 103 -2.53 -37.05 -14.50
N LYS A 104 -1.37 -36.97 -13.84
CA LYS A 104 -0.07 -36.55 -14.39
C LYS A 104 0.20 -37.19 -15.76
N LYS A 105 0.03 -36.44 -16.84
CA LYS A 105 0.59 -36.81 -18.15
C LYS A 105 2.01 -36.26 -18.24
N ARG A 106 3.00 -37.14 -18.04
CA ARG A 106 4.42 -36.87 -18.32
C ARG A 106 4.57 -36.52 -19.80
N LYS A 107 4.88 -35.27 -20.12
CA LYS A 107 5.33 -34.88 -21.47
C LYS A 107 6.81 -35.26 -21.60
N ARG A 108 7.10 -36.20 -22.49
CA ARG A 108 8.46 -36.60 -22.87
C ARG A 108 9.17 -35.43 -23.57
N GLY A 109 10.48 -35.34 -23.34
CA GLY A 109 11.36 -34.28 -23.83
C GLY A 109 11.30 -34.11 -25.34
N GLY A 110 11.06 -32.87 -25.77
CA GLY A 110 11.35 -32.38 -27.10
C GLY A 110 12.53 -31.41 -27.01
N GLY A 111 13.41 -31.46 -28.01
CA GLY A 111 14.75 -30.86 -28.02
C GLY A 111 14.84 -29.40 -27.61
N LEU A 112 15.99 -29.08 -27.02
CA LEU A 112 16.44 -27.74 -26.65
C LEU A 112 16.59 -26.86 -27.91
N VAL A 113 15.58 -26.05 -28.18
CA VAL A 113 15.78 -24.78 -28.88
C VAL A 113 15.77 -23.69 -27.81
N VAL A 114 16.94 -23.09 -27.58
CA VAL A 114 17.11 -21.95 -26.66
C VAL A 114 16.52 -20.72 -27.33
N SER A 115 15.19 -20.62 -27.33
CA SER A 115 14.52 -19.34 -27.51
C SER A 115 14.71 -18.57 -26.20
N LYS A 116 15.36 -17.40 -26.25
CA LYS A 116 15.41 -16.46 -25.11
C LYS A 116 13.97 -16.25 -24.62
N LYS A 117 13.60 -16.88 -23.50
CA LYS A 117 12.26 -16.76 -22.91
C LYS A 117 12.03 -15.27 -22.65
N LYS A 118 11.03 -14.69 -23.32
CA LYS A 118 10.52 -13.37 -22.95
C LYS A 118 10.16 -13.42 -21.46
N ARG A 119 10.61 -12.42 -20.70
CA ARG A 119 10.28 -12.29 -19.27
C ARG A 119 8.78 -12.05 -19.19
N LYS A 120 8.03 -13.08 -18.77
CA LYS A 120 6.57 -13.08 -18.62
C LYS A 120 6.23 -13.00 -17.15
N LEU A 121 5.17 -12.29 -16.79
CA LEU A 121 4.63 -12.31 -15.44
C LEU A 121 4.11 -13.71 -15.07
N LEU A 122 4.27 -14.06 -13.79
CA LEU A 122 3.79 -15.31 -13.22
C LEU A 122 2.62 -15.05 -12.28
N ALA A 123 1.65 -15.96 -12.27
CA ALA A 123 0.64 -15.96 -11.22
C ALA A 123 1.25 -16.47 -9.91
N PHE A 124 0.79 -15.94 -8.78
CA PHE A 124 1.16 -16.47 -7.47
C PHE A 124 0.65 -17.91 -7.27
N VAL A 125 1.26 -18.63 -6.35
CA VAL A 125 0.85 -19.99 -5.97
C VAL A 125 0.31 -19.96 -4.55
N PRO A 126 -1.01 -20.07 -4.35
CA PRO A 126 -1.63 -20.07 -3.02
C PRO A 126 -1.08 -21.17 -2.10
N SER A 127 -1.24 -21.03 -0.78
CA SER A 127 -0.97 -22.15 0.13
C SER A 127 -1.91 -23.32 -0.14
N GLU A 128 -1.37 -24.54 -0.21
CA GLU A 128 -2.15 -25.75 -0.50
C GLU A 128 -3.21 -26.01 0.60
N ASP A 129 -2.80 -25.84 1.87
CA ASP A 129 -3.67 -26.02 3.03
C ASP A 129 -4.71 -24.88 3.14
N PRO A 130 -6.03 -25.19 3.04
CA PRO A 130 -7.08 -24.19 3.21
C PRO A 130 -7.09 -23.53 4.58
N LYS A 131 -6.66 -24.23 5.65
CA LYS A 131 -6.57 -23.62 6.99
C LYS A 131 -5.52 -22.52 7.01
N ARG A 132 -4.34 -22.78 6.41
CA ARG A 132 -3.30 -21.77 6.26
C ARG A 132 -3.77 -20.57 5.44
N ARG A 133 -4.55 -20.77 4.37
CA ARG A 133 -5.15 -19.66 3.61
C ARG A 133 -6.09 -18.80 4.46
N LEU A 134 -6.86 -19.41 5.36
CA LEU A 134 -7.72 -18.67 6.30
C LEU A 134 -6.89 -17.83 7.28
N GLU A 135 -5.78 -18.38 7.81
CA GLU A 135 -4.87 -17.64 8.69
C GLU A 135 -4.23 -16.43 7.98
N GLN A 136 -3.79 -16.61 6.73
CA GLN A 136 -3.27 -15.55 5.87
C GLN A 136 -4.30 -14.43 5.69
N MET A 137 -5.52 -14.76 5.29
CA MET A 137 -6.61 -13.78 5.13
C MET A 137 -6.98 -13.11 6.46
N ALA A 138 -7.04 -13.84 7.57
CA ALA A 138 -7.34 -13.28 8.88
C ALA A 138 -6.26 -12.29 9.37
N SER A 139 -4.99 -12.51 8.99
CA SER A 139 -3.92 -11.56 9.28
C SER A 139 -4.17 -10.22 8.60
N LEU A 140 -4.59 -10.23 7.32
CA LEU A 140 -4.98 -9.00 6.63
C LEU A 140 -6.22 -8.35 7.26
N ALA A 141 -7.26 -9.13 7.58
CA ALA A 141 -8.47 -8.61 8.21
C ALA A 141 -8.15 -7.91 9.55
N THR A 142 -7.21 -8.47 10.33
CA THR A 142 -6.74 -7.85 11.57
C THR A 142 -6.13 -6.49 11.32
N ALA A 143 -5.24 -6.36 10.33
CA ALA A 143 -4.59 -5.10 10.00
C ALA A 143 -5.57 -4.06 9.44
N LEU A 144 -6.49 -4.46 8.57
CA LEU A 144 -7.55 -3.60 8.04
C LEU A 144 -8.47 -3.06 9.14
N ILE A 145 -8.89 -3.91 10.08
CA ILE A 145 -9.72 -3.48 11.22
C ILE A 145 -8.95 -2.55 12.15
N ALA A 146 -7.68 -2.86 12.43
CA ALA A 146 -6.84 -2.03 13.29
C ALA A 146 -6.59 -0.64 12.70
N THR A 147 -6.70 -0.49 11.38
CA THR A 147 -6.52 0.76 10.63
C THR A 147 -7.84 1.33 10.13
N GLU A 148 -8.99 0.84 10.62
CA GLU A 148 -10.34 1.31 10.25
C GLU A 148 -10.59 1.37 8.73
N THR A 149 -10.04 0.40 8.01
CA THR A 149 -10.03 0.36 6.55
C THR A 149 -10.91 -0.77 6.04
N GLU A 150 -11.81 -0.47 5.09
CA GLU A 150 -12.62 -1.47 4.41
C GLU A 150 -11.79 -2.25 3.40
N PHE A 151 -12.04 -3.55 3.29
CA PHE A 151 -11.41 -4.35 2.26
C PHE A 151 -11.94 -4.00 0.86
N SER A 152 -11.04 -3.74 -0.08
CA SER A 152 -11.31 -3.66 -1.52
C SER A 152 -10.15 -4.24 -2.30
N ASN A 153 -10.42 -5.04 -3.33
CA ASN A 153 -9.43 -5.55 -4.29
C ASN A 153 -9.51 -4.82 -5.65
N GLU A 154 -10.17 -3.67 -5.70
CA GLU A 154 -10.37 -2.88 -6.91
C GLU A 154 -10.12 -1.40 -6.65
N LEU A 155 -9.75 -0.67 -7.71
CA LEU A 155 -9.78 0.79 -7.69
C LEU A 155 -11.22 1.27 -7.55
N THR A 156 -11.47 2.14 -6.58
CA THR A 156 -12.80 2.69 -6.30
C THR A 156 -12.88 4.15 -6.71
N TYR A 157 -14.03 4.56 -7.25
CA TYR A 157 -14.25 5.91 -7.76
C TYR A 157 -15.47 6.52 -7.06
N MET A 158 -15.22 7.40 -6.09
CA MET A 158 -16.27 7.98 -5.25
C MET A 158 -16.85 9.25 -5.88
N PRO A 159 -18.14 9.58 -5.67
CA PRO A 159 -18.79 10.72 -6.32
C PRO A 159 -18.14 12.10 -6.11
N ALA A 160 -17.42 12.30 -5.02
CA ALA A 160 -16.71 13.55 -4.69
C ALA A 160 -15.21 13.54 -5.04
N MET A 161 -14.73 12.47 -5.69
CA MET A 161 -13.33 12.26 -6.04
C MET A 161 -13.18 12.19 -7.56
N ALA A 162 -12.07 11.64 -8.07
CA ALA A 162 -11.88 11.49 -9.51
C ALA A 162 -12.89 10.48 -10.10
N PRO A 163 -13.59 10.80 -11.20
CA PRO A 163 -14.44 9.84 -11.87
C PRO A 163 -13.59 8.80 -12.61
N ARG A 164 -14.13 7.59 -12.80
CA ARG A 164 -13.45 6.52 -13.58
C ARG A 164 -13.00 6.96 -14.97
N SER A 165 -13.78 7.84 -15.61
CA SER A 165 -13.46 8.41 -16.92
C SER A 165 -12.20 9.30 -16.95
N ALA A 166 -11.68 9.71 -15.79
CA ALA A 166 -10.42 10.45 -15.68
C ALA A 166 -9.19 9.52 -15.75
N ASN A 167 -9.32 8.24 -15.38
CA ASN A 167 -8.24 7.27 -15.44
C ASN A 167 -7.96 6.85 -16.89
N ARG A 168 -7.11 7.62 -17.57
CA ARG A 168 -6.75 7.42 -18.98
C ARG A 168 -5.23 7.35 -19.14
N PRO A 169 -4.64 6.18 -19.42
CA PRO A 169 -3.20 6.00 -19.62
C PRO A 169 -2.59 6.91 -20.70
N ALA A 170 -3.38 7.30 -21.70
CA ALA A 170 -2.96 8.23 -22.75
C ALA A 170 -2.56 9.63 -22.24
N LEU A 171 -2.92 9.99 -20.99
CA LEU A 171 -2.53 11.25 -20.37
C LEU A 171 -1.16 11.17 -19.65
N GLU A 172 -0.60 9.97 -19.48
CA GLU A 172 0.68 9.75 -18.81
C GLU A 172 1.80 10.48 -19.54
N ARG A 173 2.56 11.31 -18.80
CA ARG A 173 3.73 12.00 -19.34
C ARG A 173 4.78 10.98 -19.78
N GLY A 174 5.16 11.02 -21.06
CA GLY A 174 6.11 10.07 -21.63
C GLY A 174 5.49 8.72 -22.07
N GLY A 175 4.18 8.56 -21.86
CA GLY A 175 3.44 7.34 -22.22
C GLY A 175 3.52 6.25 -21.15
N MET A 176 2.49 5.41 -21.09
CA MET A 176 2.41 4.27 -20.19
C MET A 176 2.59 2.96 -20.96
N GLN A 177 3.38 2.03 -20.43
CA GLN A 177 3.54 0.71 -21.03
C GLN A 177 2.24 -0.08 -20.99
N VAL A 178 1.89 -0.71 -22.11
CA VAL A 178 0.71 -1.57 -22.21
C VAL A 178 1.04 -2.97 -21.70
N LEU A 179 0.21 -3.51 -20.82
CA LEU A 179 0.35 -4.88 -20.35
C LEU A 179 0.04 -5.85 -21.50
N SER A 180 0.94 -6.80 -21.75
CA SER A 180 0.76 -7.74 -22.86
C SER A 180 -0.50 -8.59 -22.64
N LYS A 181 -1.14 -9.06 -23.72
CA LYS A 181 -2.33 -9.93 -23.62
C LYS A 181 -2.10 -11.15 -22.72
N GLU A 182 -0.92 -11.75 -22.82
CA GLU A 182 -0.53 -12.92 -22.04
C GLU A 182 -0.37 -12.60 -20.54
N ASP A 183 0.13 -11.41 -20.22
CA ASP A 183 0.27 -10.93 -18.84
C ASP A 183 -1.10 -10.44 -18.29
N THR A 184 -1.97 -9.89 -19.13
CA THR A 184 -3.37 -9.58 -18.78
C THR A 184 -4.13 -10.85 -18.40
N GLU A 185 -3.97 -11.94 -19.15
CA GLU A 185 -4.56 -13.25 -18.81
C GLU A 185 -4.03 -13.76 -17.46
N THR A 186 -2.73 -13.55 -17.19
CA THR A 186 -2.10 -13.92 -15.91
C THR A 186 -2.65 -13.07 -14.75
N LEU A 187 -2.83 -11.77 -14.95
CA LEU A 187 -3.45 -10.88 -13.95
C LEU A 187 -4.90 -11.26 -13.68
N ASN A 188 -5.69 -11.58 -14.70
CA ASN A 188 -7.07 -12.03 -14.55
C ASN A 188 -7.17 -13.37 -13.83
N LEU A 189 -6.22 -14.29 -14.07
CA LEU A 189 -6.11 -15.52 -13.31
C LEU A 189 -5.89 -15.23 -11.81
N CYS A 190 -4.95 -14.34 -11.47
CA CYS A 190 -4.72 -13.89 -10.09
C CYS A 190 -6.00 -13.35 -9.42
N LYS A 191 -6.77 -12.50 -10.11
CA LYS A 191 -8.06 -11.99 -9.60
C LYS A 191 -9.06 -13.10 -9.32
N SER A 192 -9.26 -14.01 -10.28
CA SER A 192 -10.20 -15.12 -10.13
C SER A 192 -9.82 -16.08 -8.99
N MET A 193 -8.53 -16.22 -8.70
CA MET A 193 -8.05 -16.98 -7.53
C MET A 193 -8.42 -16.26 -6.23
N MET A 194 -8.19 -14.95 -6.16
CA MET A 194 -8.54 -14.16 -4.98
C MET A 194 -10.04 -14.15 -4.68
N GLU A 195 -10.89 -14.05 -5.70
CA GLU A 195 -12.37 -14.10 -5.59
C GLU A 195 -12.86 -15.39 -4.91
N ARG A 196 -12.17 -16.51 -5.11
CA ARG A 196 -12.50 -17.81 -4.49
C ARG A 196 -11.68 -18.14 -3.23
N GLY A 197 -10.95 -17.16 -2.67
CA GLY A 197 -10.18 -17.33 -1.43
C GLY A 197 -8.84 -18.07 -1.61
N GLU A 198 -8.34 -18.16 -2.84
CA GLU A 198 -7.00 -18.62 -3.19
C GLU A 198 -6.07 -17.42 -3.32
N TRP A 199 -5.56 -16.94 -2.19
CA TRP A 199 -4.78 -15.71 -2.13
C TRP A 199 -3.28 -15.94 -2.28
N PRO A 200 -2.49 -14.91 -2.63
CA PRO A 200 -1.03 -14.97 -2.54
C PRO A 200 -0.62 -15.44 -1.13
N PRO A 201 0.42 -16.29 -0.99
CA PRO A 201 0.80 -16.87 0.29
C PRO A 201 1.56 -15.84 1.14
N LEU A 202 0.83 -14.89 1.72
CA LEU A 202 1.36 -13.74 2.45
C LEU A 202 0.77 -13.67 3.85
N MET A 203 1.55 -13.19 4.80
CA MET A 203 1.12 -12.89 6.16
C MET A 203 1.32 -11.41 6.44
N VAL A 204 0.31 -10.77 7.02
CA VAL A 204 0.47 -9.44 7.62
C VAL A 204 0.90 -9.62 9.07
N VAL A 205 2.05 -9.05 9.44
CA VAL A 205 2.69 -9.21 10.75
C VAL A 205 2.97 -7.84 11.34
N PHE A 206 2.67 -7.66 12.63
CA PHE A 206 3.00 -6.44 13.35
C PHE A 206 4.45 -6.50 13.86
N ASP A 207 5.25 -5.53 13.44
CA ASP A 207 6.61 -5.27 13.86
C ASP A 207 6.63 -4.01 14.75
N PRO A 208 7.26 -4.05 15.95
CA PRO A 208 7.28 -2.89 16.83
C PRO A 208 7.97 -1.65 16.25
N LEU A 209 8.90 -1.81 15.29
CA LEU A 209 9.63 -0.71 14.69
C LEU A 209 8.97 -0.21 13.40
N GLU A 210 8.44 -1.13 12.61
CA GLU A 210 7.92 -0.87 11.26
C GLU A 210 6.39 -0.82 11.17
N GLY A 211 5.66 -1.23 12.21
CA GLY A 211 4.21 -1.32 12.20
C GLY A 211 3.71 -2.58 11.51
N PHE A 212 2.58 -2.50 10.79
CA PHE A 212 2.14 -3.63 9.97
C PHE A 212 3.07 -3.80 8.78
N THR A 213 3.60 -5.01 8.63
CA THR A 213 4.49 -5.42 7.54
C THR A 213 3.91 -6.65 6.84
N VAL A 214 4.38 -6.97 5.65
CA VAL A 214 3.98 -8.18 4.92
C VAL A 214 5.18 -9.07 4.69
N GLU A 215 5.04 -10.36 4.97
CA GLU A 215 6.06 -11.38 4.71
C GLU A 215 5.52 -12.53 3.85
N ALA A 216 6.41 -13.17 3.12
CA ALA A 216 6.09 -14.33 2.30
C ALA A 216 5.92 -15.58 3.18
N ASP A 217 4.76 -16.23 3.12
CA ASP A 217 4.48 -17.47 3.85
C ASP A 217 4.85 -18.74 3.05
N ARG A 218 5.24 -18.56 1.79
CA ARG A 218 5.87 -19.56 0.94
C ARG A 218 6.92 -18.88 0.06
N SER A 219 7.79 -19.67 -0.55
CA SER A 219 8.68 -19.15 -1.59
C SER A 219 7.89 -18.57 -2.77
N ILE A 220 8.27 -17.40 -3.24
CA ILE A 220 7.68 -16.69 -4.38
C ILE A 220 8.77 -16.53 -5.44
N LYS A 221 8.45 -16.83 -6.71
CA LYS A 221 9.43 -16.74 -7.80
C LYS A 221 9.57 -15.33 -8.33
N ASP A 222 10.71 -15.01 -8.94
CA ASP A 222 10.91 -13.81 -9.76
C ASP A 222 9.75 -13.66 -10.78
N LEU A 223 9.34 -12.42 -11.02
CA LEU A 223 8.24 -12.02 -11.91
C LEU A 223 6.83 -12.43 -11.47
N THR A 224 6.65 -12.91 -10.23
CA THR A 224 5.31 -13.21 -9.71
C THR A 224 4.54 -11.93 -9.41
N ILE A 225 3.32 -11.82 -9.91
CA ILE A 225 2.36 -10.77 -9.51
C ILE A 225 1.96 -11.02 -8.06
N ILE A 226 2.27 -10.08 -7.17
CA ILE A 226 1.94 -10.17 -5.75
C ILE A 226 0.51 -9.71 -5.52
N THR A 227 0.22 -8.46 -5.89
CA THR A 227 -1.08 -7.83 -5.73
C THR A 227 -1.15 -6.56 -6.60
N GLU A 228 -2.35 -6.03 -6.79
CA GLU A 228 -2.53 -4.67 -7.27
C GLU A 228 -2.50 -3.69 -6.10
N TYR A 229 -1.96 -2.49 -6.31
CA TYR A 229 -2.16 -1.38 -5.39
C TYR A 229 -3.54 -0.77 -5.66
N VAL A 230 -4.41 -0.74 -4.65
CA VAL A 230 -5.81 -0.34 -4.81
C VAL A 230 -6.27 0.56 -3.68
N GLY A 231 -7.33 1.31 -3.95
CA GLY A 231 -7.96 2.25 -3.04
C GLY A 231 -8.82 3.23 -3.81
N ASP A 232 -9.23 4.31 -3.15
CA ASP A 232 -10.02 5.35 -3.79
C ASP A 232 -9.15 6.20 -4.71
N VAL A 233 -9.60 6.41 -5.94
CA VAL A 233 -8.88 7.23 -6.93
C VAL A 233 -9.31 8.69 -6.79
N ASP A 234 -8.33 9.56 -6.59
CA ASP A 234 -8.53 11.01 -6.51
C ASP A 234 -7.57 11.78 -7.41
N PHE A 235 -7.83 13.07 -7.58
CA PHE A 235 -6.86 13.99 -8.14
C PHE A 235 -5.81 14.36 -7.08
N LEU A 236 -4.54 14.40 -7.46
CA LEU A 236 -3.44 14.77 -6.55
C LEU A 236 -3.67 16.13 -5.88
N LYS A 237 -4.18 17.12 -6.63
CA LYS A 237 -4.51 18.47 -6.11
C LYS A 237 -5.50 18.47 -4.94
N ASN A 238 -6.35 17.44 -4.83
CA ASN A 238 -7.31 17.31 -3.74
C ASN A 238 -6.67 16.74 -2.46
N ARG A 239 -5.43 16.26 -2.56
CA ARG A 239 -4.70 15.49 -1.55
C ARG A 239 -3.38 16.16 -1.12
N GLU A 240 -3.13 17.41 -1.53
CA GLU A 240 -1.91 18.15 -1.20
C GLU A 240 -1.69 18.35 0.31
N ASN A 241 -2.79 18.41 1.08
CA ASN A 241 -2.77 18.54 2.54
C ASN A 241 -3.20 17.24 3.24
N ASP A 242 -3.12 16.10 2.54
CA ASP A 242 -3.47 14.81 3.12
C ASP A 242 -2.32 14.32 4.03
N ASP A 243 -2.70 13.71 5.16
CA ASP A 243 -1.79 13.08 6.11
C ASP A 243 -1.56 11.59 5.78
N GLY A 244 -2.24 11.05 4.76
CA GLY A 244 -2.13 9.66 4.35
C GLY A 244 -0.69 9.22 4.01
N ASP A 245 -0.24 8.16 4.68
CA ASP A 245 1.09 7.55 4.56
C ASP A 245 1.26 6.55 3.40
N SER A 246 0.20 6.35 2.63
CA SER A 246 0.10 5.25 1.68
C SER A 246 -0.44 5.74 0.33
N ILE A 247 -0.32 7.03 0.04
CA ILE A 247 -0.76 7.58 -1.24
C ILE A 247 0.18 7.06 -2.34
N MET A 248 -0.40 6.50 -3.41
CA MET A 248 0.34 5.92 -4.52
C MET A 248 -0.04 6.60 -5.83
N THR A 249 0.94 7.07 -6.60
CA THR A 249 0.69 7.69 -7.90
C THR A 249 0.10 6.68 -8.89
N LEU A 250 -1.03 7.03 -9.50
CA LEU A 250 -1.73 6.22 -10.51
C LEU A 250 -1.37 6.67 -11.93
N LEU A 251 -1.40 7.99 -12.14
CA LEU A 251 -1.25 8.65 -13.45
C LEU A 251 -0.54 10.00 -13.25
N SER A 252 0.65 10.16 -13.81
CA SER A 252 1.42 11.40 -13.77
C SER A 252 1.20 12.17 -15.08
N ALA A 253 0.22 13.08 -15.07
CA ALA A 253 -0.18 13.80 -16.26
C ALA A 253 0.77 14.96 -16.61
N SER A 254 0.75 15.40 -17.88
CA SER A 254 1.47 16.62 -18.29
C SER A 254 0.86 17.89 -17.65
N ASP A 255 -0.47 17.91 -17.52
CA ASP A 255 -1.24 18.89 -16.76
C ASP A 255 -1.42 18.38 -15.31
N PRO A 256 -0.79 19.02 -14.29
CA PRO A 256 -0.87 18.56 -12.91
C PRO A 256 -2.30 18.45 -12.36
N SER A 257 -3.25 19.22 -12.92
CA SER A 257 -4.65 19.18 -12.48
C SER A 257 -5.38 17.88 -12.84
N ARG A 258 -4.75 17.04 -13.67
CA ARG A 258 -5.22 15.73 -14.12
C ARG A 258 -4.42 14.56 -13.55
N THR A 259 -3.40 14.81 -12.75
CA THR A 259 -2.64 13.76 -12.07
C THR A 259 -3.53 13.04 -11.06
N LEU A 260 -3.49 11.71 -11.08
CA LEU A 260 -4.31 10.86 -10.22
C LEU A 260 -3.44 10.09 -9.22
N VAL A 261 -4.01 9.90 -8.04
CA VAL A 261 -3.44 9.09 -6.95
C VAL A 261 -4.46 8.07 -6.46
N ILE A 262 -3.94 6.99 -5.87
CA ILE A 262 -4.68 5.99 -5.12
C ILE A 262 -4.54 6.34 -3.64
N CYS A 263 -5.67 6.51 -2.97
CA CYS A 263 -5.80 6.76 -1.55
C CYS A 263 -6.35 5.50 -0.87
N PRO A 264 -5.50 4.68 -0.23
CA PRO A 264 -5.94 3.45 0.42
C PRO A 264 -6.46 3.67 1.85
N ASP A 265 -6.81 4.90 2.22
CA ASP A 265 -7.19 5.35 3.57
C ASP A 265 -8.53 4.76 4.04
N LYS A 266 -9.54 4.70 3.16
CA LYS A 266 -10.86 4.15 3.48
C LYS A 266 -11.09 2.75 2.95
N ARG A 267 -10.56 2.45 1.77
CA ARG A 267 -10.70 1.15 1.09
C ARG A 267 -9.34 0.72 0.58
N SER A 268 -8.93 -0.53 0.86
CA SER A 268 -7.64 -1.06 0.41
C SER A 268 -7.59 -2.58 0.48
N ASN A 269 -6.52 -3.15 -0.08
CA ASN A 269 -6.08 -4.52 0.15
C ASN A 269 -4.74 -4.55 0.90
N ILE A 270 -4.04 -5.69 0.81
CA ILE A 270 -2.74 -5.94 1.43
C ILE A 270 -1.61 -5.01 0.94
N ALA A 271 -1.74 -4.40 -0.25
CA ALA A 271 -0.66 -3.62 -0.85
C ALA A 271 -0.20 -2.44 0.02
N ARG A 272 -1.14 -1.81 0.74
CA ARG A 272 -0.83 -0.68 1.63
C ARG A 272 0.05 -1.04 2.83
N PHE A 273 0.14 -2.32 3.19
CA PHE A 273 0.94 -2.79 4.33
C PHE A 273 2.34 -3.29 3.91
N ILE A 274 2.67 -3.22 2.62
CA ILE A 274 3.99 -3.60 2.12
C ILE A 274 4.93 -2.41 2.30
N ASN A 275 6.05 -2.62 2.97
CA ASN A 275 6.95 -1.53 3.37
C ASN A 275 7.84 -1.01 2.25
N GLY A 276 8.31 0.21 2.45
CA GLY A 276 9.29 0.86 1.59
C GLY A 276 10.72 0.59 2.05
N ILE A 277 11.66 0.65 1.14
CA ILE A 277 13.09 0.66 1.48
C ILE A 277 13.56 2.03 1.96
N ASN A 278 14.66 2.05 2.73
CA ASN A 278 15.43 3.27 2.94
C ASN A 278 16.27 3.59 1.69
N ASN A 279 15.98 4.68 0.99
CA ASN A 279 16.71 5.08 -0.23
C ASN A 279 18.10 5.69 0.05
N HIS A 280 18.39 6.01 1.32
CA HIS A 280 19.58 6.74 1.76
C HIS A 280 20.71 5.83 2.25
N THR A 281 20.44 4.54 2.45
CA THR A 281 21.44 3.55 2.90
C THR A 281 21.63 2.43 1.87
N PRO A 282 22.87 1.96 1.64
CA PRO A 282 23.11 0.78 0.80
C PRO A 282 22.38 -0.47 1.30
N GLU A 283 22.24 -0.62 2.61
CA GLU A 283 21.54 -1.73 3.26
C GLU A 283 20.04 -1.69 2.98
N GLY A 284 19.42 -0.51 3.03
CA GLY A 284 18.01 -0.31 2.70
C GLY A 284 17.71 -0.75 1.27
N LYS A 285 18.53 -0.32 0.30
CA LYS A 285 18.38 -0.72 -1.11
C LYS A 285 18.48 -2.24 -1.33
N LYS A 286 19.31 -2.94 -0.55
CA LYS A 286 19.44 -4.41 -0.64
C LYS A 286 18.19 -5.16 -0.16
N LYS A 287 17.33 -4.54 0.67
CA LYS A 287 16.09 -5.17 1.13
C LYS A 287 15.04 -5.31 0.03
N GLN A 288 15.12 -4.48 -1.03
CA GLN A 288 14.13 -4.48 -2.10
C GLN A 288 14.00 -5.85 -2.76
N ASN A 289 12.78 -6.40 -2.75
CA ASN A 289 12.45 -7.67 -3.40
C ASN A 289 11.18 -7.61 -4.26
N LEU A 290 10.50 -6.46 -4.23
CA LEU A 290 9.39 -6.14 -5.11
C LEU A 290 9.70 -4.90 -5.97
N LYS A 291 9.01 -4.80 -7.09
CA LYS A 291 8.93 -3.61 -7.93
C LYS A 291 7.47 -3.17 -8.04
N CYS A 292 7.23 -1.88 -7.84
CA CYS A 292 5.97 -1.22 -8.17
C CYS A 292 6.02 -0.78 -9.64
N VAL A 293 4.99 -1.13 -10.41
CA VAL A 293 4.98 -0.88 -11.86
C VAL A 293 3.59 -0.44 -12.31
N ARG A 294 3.54 0.66 -13.06
CA ARG A 294 2.32 1.19 -13.68
C ARG A 294 2.16 0.64 -15.10
N PHE A 295 0.96 0.17 -15.42
CA PHE A 295 0.60 -0.41 -16.72
C PHE A 295 -0.74 0.15 -17.22
N ASP A 296 -0.86 0.29 -18.55
CA ASP A 296 -2.14 0.37 -19.23
C ASP A 296 -2.71 -1.05 -19.37
N VAL A 297 -3.85 -1.29 -18.71
CA VAL A 297 -4.59 -2.56 -18.77
C VAL A 297 -6.00 -2.27 -19.28
N GLY A 298 -6.21 -2.48 -20.58
CA GLY A 298 -7.53 -2.29 -21.19
C GLY A 298 -8.00 -0.83 -21.25
N GLY A 299 -7.06 0.13 -21.32
CA GLY A 299 -7.35 1.56 -21.39
C GLY A 299 -7.46 2.25 -20.03
N GLU A 300 -7.07 1.58 -18.95
CA GLU A 300 -7.04 2.12 -17.58
C GLU A 300 -5.65 1.95 -16.97
N CYS A 301 -5.19 2.95 -16.20
CA CYS A 301 -3.94 2.85 -15.45
C CYS A 301 -4.14 1.86 -14.30
N ARG A 302 -3.16 0.98 -14.10
CA ARG A 302 -3.13 0.01 -13.00
C ARG A 302 -1.74 -0.04 -12.40
N VAL A 303 -1.67 -0.22 -11.08
CA VAL A 303 -0.41 -0.29 -10.33
C VAL A 303 -0.24 -1.71 -9.80
N LEU A 304 0.81 -2.40 -10.24
CA LEU A 304 1.11 -3.79 -9.87
C LEU A 304 2.37 -3.85 -9.00
N LEU A 305 2.32 -4.66 -7.94
CA LEU A 305 3.49 -5.08 -7.18
C LEU A 305 3.94 -6.46 -7.67
N ILE A 306 5.18 -6.55 -8.15
CA ILE A 306 5.74 -7.75 -8.80
C ILE A 306 7.06 -8.12 -8.11
N ALA A 307 7.27 -9.41 -7.84
CA ALA A 307 8.56 -9.90 -7.35
C ALA A 307 9.67 -9.62 -8.37
N ASN A 308 10.78 -9.01 -7.93
CA ASN A 308 11.92 -8.68 -8.80
C ASN A 308 13.10 -9.66 -8.66
N ARG A 309 12.95 -10.65 -7.78
CA ARG A 309 13.81 -11.80 -7.57
C ARG A 309 13.01 -12.92 -6.88
N ASP A 310 13.62 -14.08 -6.73
CA ASP A 310 13.06 -15.12 -5.86
C ASP A 310 13.06 -14.64 -4.39
N ILE A 311 11.96 -14.90 -3.70
CA ILE A 311 11.69 -14.51 -2.31
C ILE A 311 11.50 -15.80 -1.50
N THR A 312 12.17 -15.88 -0.36
CA THR A 312 12.13 -17.05 0.51
C THR A 312 10.97 -16.97 1.51
N LYS A 313 10.51 -18.11 2.04
CA LYS A 313 9.51 -18.10 3.12
C LYS A 313 10.08 -17.39 4.36
N GLY A 314 9.27 -16.54 4.99
CA GLY A 314 9.64 -15.70 6.13
C GLY A 314 10.31 -14.39 5.73
N GLU A 315 10.55 -14.18 4.43
CA GLU A 315 11.17 -12.95 3.96
C GLU A 315 10.14 -11.82 3.87
N ARG A 316 10.47 -10.67 4.48
CA ARG A 316 9.65 -9.46 4.47
C ARG A 316 9.69 -8.80 3.08
N LEU A 317 8.54 -8.29 2.65
CA LEU A 317 8.35 -7.67 1.35
C LEU A 317 8.65 -6.18 1.40
N TYR A 318 9.50 -5.72 0.48
CA TYR A 318 9.90 -4.34 0.34
C TYR A 318 9.91 -3.91 -1.12
N TYR A 319 9.36 -2.73 -1.41
CA TYR A 319 9.52 -2.04 -2.69
C TYR A 319 10.07 -0.62 -2.50
N ASP A 320 10.41 0.02 -3.60
CA ASP A 320 10.83 1.43 -3.59
C ASP A 320 9.60 2.33 -3.68
N TYR A 321 9.30 3.05 -2.59
CA TYR A 321 8.22 4.05 -2.57
C TYR A 321 8.50 5.20 -3.53
N ASN A 322 9.78 5.48 -3.80
CA ASN A 322 10.24 6.57 -4.64
C ASN A 322 10.68 6.08 -6.04
N GLY A 323 10.01 5.03 -6.57
CA GLY A 323 10.43 4.38 -7.80
C GLY A 323 10.41 5.27 -9.05
N ASP A 324 9.50 6.24 -9.10
CA ASP A 324 9.38 7.24 -10.18
C ASP A 324 9.60 8.68 -9.65
N GLU A 325 8.99 9.01 -8.51
CA GLU A 325 8.97 10.34 -7.89
C GLU A 325 9.67 10.28 -6.52
N HIS A 326 10.32 11.36 -6.05
CA HIS A 326 11.09 11.39 -4.80
C HIS A 326 10.36 12.15 -3.68
N GLU A 327 9.07 11.89 -3.54
CA GLU A 327 8.19 12.64 -2.64
C GLU A 327 8.09 12.01 -1.23
N TYR A 328 8.48 10.73 -1.09
CA TYR A 328 8.31 9.99 0.16
C TYR A 328 9.59 10.02 1.00
N PRO A 329 9.59 10.60 2.22
CA PRO A 329 10.78 10.65 3.06
C PRO A 329 11.10 9.27 3.66
N THR A 330 12.18 8.64 3.20
CA THR A 330 12.59 7.30 3.64
C THR A 330 13.86 7.28 4.50
N GLU A 331 14.39 8.46 4.88
CA GLU A 331 15.63 8.65 5.64
C GLU A 331 15.65 7.84 6.94
N HIS A 332 14.50 7.73 7.58
CA HIS A 332 14.32 7.11 8.89
C HIS A 332 13.82 5.67 8.83
N PHE A 333 13.62 5.11 7.62
CA PHE A 333 13.19 3.73 7.46
C PHE A 333 14.28 2.77 7.94
N VAL A 334 13.85 1.65 8.53
CA VAL A 334 14.71 0.61 9.13
C VAL A 334 15.47 -0.16 8.07
#